data_AF-A0A7X6QFN2-F1
#
_entry.id   AF-A0A7X6QFN2-F1
#
_cell.length_a   1.000
_cell.length_b   1.000
_cell.length_c   1.000
_cell.angle_alpha   90.00
_cell.angle_beta   90.00
_cell.angle_gamma   90.00
#
_symmetry.space_group_name_H-M   'P 1'
#
loop_
_entity.id
_entity.type
_entity.pdbx_description
1 polymer ?
#
loop_
_entity_poly.entity_id
_entity_poly.type
_entity_poly.pdbx_seq_one_letter_code
_entity_poly.pdbx_strand_id
1 'polypeptide(L)'
;MKKIVIALLSLVLVLSSIGCSNSGKVDDSASNGIESSADREQVKKTAQDDGPGEKADQPLQIVPNTNLPLYPNAELVYSDDRKLIYASDDRAKDVHEFYEENTEITTLMTFMGYYLLGTELYDVTMQDFKDTTERRAIIDQYFEDAGGKAVREFMILEGEMAKEDIVSIFGKELEKTLIVFEFIDYYM
;
A
#
# COMPACT_ATOMS: atom_id res chain seq x y z
N MET A 1 48.03 -11.09 21.42
CA MET A 1 47.29 -12.20 22.06
C MET A 1 45.94 -12.32 21.35
N LYS A 2 45.70 -13.48 20.73
CA LYS A 2 44.49 -13.84 19.96
C LYS A 2 43.36 -14.24 20.90
N LYS A 3 42.12 -13.80 20.66
CA LYS A 3 40.84 -14.53 20.89
C LYS A 3 39.81 -13.96 19.90
N ILE A 4 39.67 -14.55 18.71
CA ILE A 4 38.76 -15.65 18.33
C ILE A 4 37.32 -15.14 18.08
N VAL A 5 37.04 -14.96 16.78
CA VAL A 5 35.71 -15.06 16.13
C VAL A 5 35.36 -16.55 16.01
N ILE A 6 34.07 -16.92 16.14
CA ILE A 6 33.34 -18.14 15.71
C ILE A 6 32.13 -18.29 16.68
N ALA A 7 30.89 -18.63 16.32
CA ALA A 7 30.17 -18.81 15.07
C ALA A 7 28.69 -19.17 15.39
N LEU A 8 27.82 -18.86 14.42
CA LEU A 8 26.74 -19.67 13.87
C LEU A 8 25.60 -20.28 14.74
N LEU A 9 24.39 -20.00 14.23
CA LEU A 9 23.31 -20.95 13.92
C LEU A 9 23.01 -22.05 14.95
N SER A 10 21.95 -21.84 15.73
CA SER A 10 20.99 -22.91 16.06
C SER A 10 19.87 -22.38 16.96
N LEU A 11 18.76 -21.88 16.40
CA LEU A 11 17.43 -21.97 17.04
C LEU A 11 16.25 -21.60 16.11
N VAL A 12 16.06 -22.31 14.99
CA VAL A 12 14.73 -22.36 14.35
C VAL A 12 14.41 -23.82 14.04
N LEU A 13 13.83 -24.50 15.03
CA LEU A 13 13.33 -25.86 14.89
C LEU A 13 12.14 -26.08 15.85
N VAL A 14 11.06 -25.32 15.64
CA VAL A 14 9.67 -25.67 15.99
C VAL A 14 8.82 -24.78 15.07
N LEU A 15 8.20 -25.24 13.98
CA LEU A 15 6.96 -26.00 13.96
C LEU A 15 6.76 -26.56 12.54
N SER A 16 6.86 -27.88 12.40
CA SER A 16 6.34 -28.62 11.24
C SER A 16 5.40 -29.68 11.77
N SER A 17 4.09 -29.43 11.84
CA SER A 17 3.09 -30.49 12.07
C SER A 17 1.63 -30.03 11.97
N ILE A 18 1.14 -29.75 10.76
CA ILE A 18 -0.18 -30.16 10.24
C ILE A 18 0.02 -30.19 8.72
N GLY A 19 -0.02 -31.27 7.95
CA GLY A 19 -0.62 -32.59 8.12
C GLY A 19 -1.05 -33.04 6.72
N CYS A 20 -0.08 -33.39 5.86
CA CYS A 20 -0.35 -34.00 4.56
C CYS A 20 -0.36 -35.52 4.69
N SER A 21 -1.28 -36.13 3.92
CA SER A 21 -1.41 -37.54 3.57
C SER A 21 -2.45 -38.34 4.36
N ASN A 22 -3.57 -38.65 3.70
CA ASN A 22 -3.63 -40.02 3.19
C ASN A 22 -4.39 -40.12 1.86
N SER A 23 -3.73 -40.79 0.92
CA SER A 23 -4.27 -41.27 -0.35
C SER A 23 -5.02 -42.58 -0.11
N GLY A 24 -6.21 -42.70 -0.70
CA GLY A 24 -6.97 -43.96 -0.78
C GLY A 24 -7.46 -44.13 -2.21
N LYS A 25 -7.10 -45.26 -2.83
CA LYS A 25 -7.50 -45.66 -4.18
C LYS A 25 -8.25 -46.99 -4.09
N VAL A 26 -9.27 -47.13 -4.95
CA VAL A 26 -10.06 -48.32 -5.37
C VAL A 26 -10.97 -48.97 -4.31
N ASP A 27 -12.18 -49.46 -4.59
CA ASP A 27 -12.82 -50.00 -5.82
C ASP A 27 -14.36 -49.89 -5.79
N ASP A 28 -14.96 -50.11 -6.96
CA ASP A 28 -16.40 -50.12 -7.31
C ASP A 28 -17.34 -50.95 -6.43
N SER A 29 -18.61 -50.50 -6.36
CA SER A 29 -19.78 -51.40 -6.35
C SER A 29 -21.02 -50.72 -6.89
N ALA A 30 -21.47 -51.23 -8.04
CA ALA A 30 -22.74 -50.92 -8.68
C ALA A 30 -23.93 -51.48 -7.89
N SER A 31 -25.03 -50.74 -7.85
CA SER A 31 -26.38 -51.32 -7.82
C SER A 31 -27.39 -50.35 -8.43
N ASN A 32 -28.21 -50.90 -9.32
CA ASN A 32 -29.15 -50.28 -10.22
C ASN A 32 -30.39 -49.66 -9.53
N GLY A 33 -30.95 -48.64 -10.20
CA GLY A 33 -32.33 -48.67 -10.68
C GLY A 33 -33.39 -47.97 -9.83
N ILE A 34 -34.04 -46.95 -10.41
CA ILE A 34 -35.46 -46.91 -10.81
C ILE A 34 -35.88 -45.44 -11.05
N GLU A 35 -36.65 -45.25 -12.12
CA GLU A 35 -37.13 -43.99 -12.69
C GLU A 35 -38.16 -43.22 -11.83
N SER A 36 -38.24 -41.92 -12.12
CA SER A 36 -39.48 -41.18 -12.44
C SER A 36 -39.94 -40.04 -11.52
N SER A 37 -40.22 -38.92 -12.21
CA SER A 37 -41.29 -37.92 -12.02
C SER A 37 -41.15 -36.76 -11.00
N ALA A 38 -41.05 -35.57 -11.61
CA ALA A 38 -41.76 -34.32 -11.35
C ALA A 38 -41.47 -33.46 -10.09
N ASP A 39 -41.16 -32.20 -10.41
CA ASP A 39 -41.35 -30.95 -9.67
C ASP A 39 -40.69 -30.76 -8.30
N ARG A 40 -39.68 -29.87 -8.28
CA ARG A 40 -39.67 -28.66 -7.43
C ARG A 40 -38.54 -27.70 -7.79
N GLU A 41 -38.91 -26.43 -7.95
CA GLU A 41 -38.03 -25.26 -7.88
C GLU A 41 -37.15 -25.31 -6.62
N GLN A 42 -35.85 -25.00 -6.76
CA GLN A 42 -35.12 -23.97 -6.02
C GLN A 42 -33.59 -24.19 -6.08
N VAL A 43 -32.89 -23.16 -6.57
CA VAL A 43 -31.71 -22.51 -5.96
C VAL A 43 -30.37 -23.28 -5.88
N LYS A 44 -29.32 -22.57 -6.35
CA LYS A 44 -27.86 -22.76 -6.12
C LYS A 44 -27.23 -23.95 -6.85
N LYS A 45 -26.04 -23.85 -7.45
CA LYS A 45 -24.92 -22.94 -7.22
C LYS A 45 -24.07 -22.93 -8.51
N THR A 46 -24.01 -21.81 -9.23
CA THR A 46 -22.92 -21.60 -10.19
C THR A 46 -21.67 -21.39 -9.33
N ALA A 47 -20.77 -22.37 -9.36
CA ALA A 47 -19.41 -22.17 -8.90
C ALA A 47 -18.74 -21.24 -9.92
N GLN A 48 -18.48 -20.01 -9.52
CA GLN A 48 -17.60 -19.12 -10.27
C GLN A 48 -16.84 -18.26 -9.26
N ASP A 49 -15.61 -18.69 -9.03
CA ASP A 49 -14.45 -17.81 -8.85
C ASP A 49 -14.55 -16.78 -7.72
N ASP A 50 -14.42 -17.24 -6.48
CA ASP A 50 -13.92 -16.40 -5.39
C ASP A 50 -12.42 -16.16 -5.68
N GLY A 51 -12.14 -15.18 -6.54
CA GLY A 51 -10.84 -14.52 -6.59
C GLY A 51 -10.46 -14.02 -5.19
N PRO A 52 -9.16 -13.75 -4.93
CA PRO A 52 -8.73 -13.26 -3.62
C PRO A 52 -9.54 -12.02 -3.27
N GLY A 53 -10.36 -12.15 -2.22
CA GLY A 53 -11.49 -11.26 -1.99
C GLY A 53 -11.11 -9.78 -2.07
N GLU A 54 -11.84 -9.04 -2.90
CA GLU A 54 -11.93 -7.59 -2.82
C GLU A 54 -12.29 -7.23 -1.38
N LYS A 55 -11.28 -6.87 -0.60
CA LYS A 55 -11.52 -6.08 0.59
C LYS A 55 -12.13 -4.79 0.08
N ALA A 56 -13.38 -4.54 0.44
CA ALA A 56 -14.03 -3.26 0.17
C ALA A 56 -13.05 -2.13 0.50
N ASP A 57 -12.80 -1.23 -0.47
CA ASP A 57 -11.95 -0.05 -0.35
C ASP A 57 -12.47 0.80 0.81
N GLN A 58 -11.97 0.54 2.01
CA GLN A 58 -12.13 1.44 3.13
C GLN A 58 -11.23 2.64 2.86
N PRO A 59 -11.72 3.88 3.05
CA PRO A 59 -10.89 5.07 2.90
C PRO A 59 -9.66 4.92 3.80
N LEU A 60 -8.48 5.03 3.19
CA LEU A 60 -7.22 4.87 3.88
C LEU A 60 -7.12 5.96 4.96
N GLN A 61 -6.69 5.59 6.17
CA GLN A 61 -6.54 6.55 7.28
C GLN A 61 -5.08 6.93 7.52
N ILE A 62 -4.16 6.19 6.90
CA ILE A 62 -2.71 6.38 6.96
C ILE A 62 -2.13 6.03 5.59
N VAL A 63 -0.98 6.62 5.26
CA VAL A 63 -0.22 6.25 4.07
C VAL A 63 0.24 4.79 4.21
N PRO A 64 -0.18 3.86 3.34
CA PRO A 64 0.18 2.44 3.47
C PRO A 64 1.69 2.24 3.45
N ASN A 65 2.21 1.52 4.46
CA ASN A 65 3.58 1.01 4.51
C ASN A 65 4.66 2.02 4.12
N THR A 66 4.54 3.27 4.58
CA THR A 66 5.64 4.23 4.49
C THR A 66 6.28 4.38 5.87
N ASN A 67 7.60 4.60 5.88
CA ASN A 67 8.30 5.08 7.07
C ASN A 67 8.06 6.59 7.30
N LEU A 68 7.12 7.20 6.57
CA LEU A 68 6.83 8.62 6.69
C LEU A 68 6.01 8.86 7.96
N PRO A 69 6.54 9.63 8.93
CA PRO A 69 5.76 10.01 10.09
C PRO A 69 4.65 10.96 9.64
N LEU A 70 3.48 10.84 10.26
CA LEU A 70 2.43 11.85 10.10
C LEU A 70 2.92 13.16 10.71
N TYR A 71 2.73 14.26 9.99
CA TYR A 71 3.03 15.59 10.52
C TYR A 71 2.23 15.84 11.81
N PRO A 72 2.86 16.33 12.89
CA PRO A 72 2.16 16.58 14.15
C PRO A 72 0.95 17.51 13.96
N ASN A 73 -0.16 17.20 14.63
CA ASN A 73 -1.40 17.98 14.60
C ASN A 73 -2.08 18.09 13.23
N ALA A 74 -1.62 17.38 12.20
CA ALA A 74 -2.30 17.35 10.92
C ALA A 74 -3.59 16.50 11.01
N GLU A 75 -4.68 17.01 10.45
CA GLU A 75 -5.99 16.36 10.46
C GLU A 75 -6.30 15.78 9.08
N LEU A 76 -6.74 14.53 9.00
CA LEU A 76 -7.20 13.95 7.74
C LEU A 76 -8.49 14.65 7.29
N VAL A 77 -8.44 15.32 6.14
CA VAL A 77 -9.58 16.05 5.56
C VAL A 77 -10.17 15.34 4.34
N TYR A 78 -9.37 14.56 3.62
CA TYR A 78 -9.80 13.80 2.44
C TYR A 78 -9.12 12.45 2.38
N SER A 79 -9.86 11.43 1.94
CA SER A 79 -9.33 10.10 1.67
C SER A 79 -10.18 9.37 0.62
N ASP A 80 -9.52 8.86 -0.40
CA ASP A 80 -10.08 7.91 -1.36
C ASP A 80 -9.06 6.82 -1.71
N ASP A 81 -9.30 6.09 -2.78
CA ASP A 81 -8.45 5.01 -3.27
C ASP A 81 -7.13 5.48 -3.86
N ARG A 82 -6.99 6.77 -4.19
CA ARG A 82 -5.86 7.37 -4.91
C ARG A 82 -5.14 8.47 -4.17
N LYS A 83 -5.73 9.04 -3.12
CA LYS A 83 -5.22 10.23 -2.46
C LYS A 83 -5.58 10.28 -0.98
N LEU A 84 -4.62 10.73 -0.17
CA LEU A 84 -4.85 11.22 1.19
C LEU A 84 -4.46 12.69 1.28
N ILE A 85 -5.32 13.48 1.93
CA ILE A 85 -5.01 14.89 2.22
C ILE A 85 -5.14 15.10 3.71
N TYR A 86 -4.03 15.54 4.32
CA TYR A 86 -4.01 16.06 5.67
C TYR A 86 -3.93 17.59 5.64
N ALA A 87 -4.57 18.25 6.58
CA ALA A 87 -4.53 19.70 6.74
C ALA A 87 -3.87 20.08 8.07
N SER A 88 -3.03 21.11 8.04
CA SER A 88 -2.39 21.70 9.22
C SER A 88 -2.57 23.21 9.24
N ASP A 89 -2.57 23.79 10.44
CA ASP A 89 -2.57 25.24 10.64
C ASP A 89 -1.13 25.82 10.58
N ASP A 90 -0.11 24.96 10.59
CA ASP A 90 1.29 25.35 10.46
C ASP A 90 1.66 25.73 9.01
N ARG A 91 2.76 26.46 8.83
CA ARG A 91 3.19 26.92 7.51
C ARG A 91 3.75 25.77 6.69
N ALA A 92 3.60 25.82 5.36
CA ALA A 92 4.20 24.79 4.48
C ALA A 92 5.72 24.63 4.67
N LYS A 93 6.42 25.72 4.99
CA LYS A 93 7.86 25.67 5.32
C LYS A 93 8.15 24.84 6.56
N ASP A 94 7.35 24.99 7.62
CA ASP A 94 7.54 24.26 8.87
C ASP A 94 7.19 22.77 8.69
N VAL A 95 6.19 22.47 7.86
CA VAL A 95 5.85 21.11 7.45
C VAL A 95 6.98 20.46 6.64
N HIS A 96 7.56 21.21 5.71
CA HIS A 96 8.69 20.77 4.89
C HIS A 96 9.93 20.47 5.75
N GLU A 97 10.31 21.38 6.63
CA GLU A 97 11.44 21.20 7.57
C GLU A 97 11.27 19.97 8.45
N PHE A 98 10.04 19.69 8.93
CA PHE A 98 9.78 18.45 9.68
C PHE A 98 10.13 17.19 8.88
N TYR A 99 9.73 17.09 7.61
CA TYR A 99 10.06 15.90 6.82
C TYR A 99 11.56 15.84 6.53
N GLU A 100 12.24 16.96 6.27
CA GLU A 100 13.70 16.98 6.08
C GLU A 100 14.46 16.54 7.34
N GLU A 101 13.97 16.89 8.53
CA GLU A 101 14.64 16.56 9.79
C GLU A 101 14.36 15.13 10.29
N ASN A 102 13.23 14.55 9.91
CA ASN A 102 12.74 13.28 10.49
C ASN A 102 12.74 12.12 9.50
N THR A 103 13.11 12.34 8.24
CA THR A 103 13.11 11.31 7.21
C THR A 103 14.28 11.47 6.24
N GLU A 104 14.57 10.45 5.44
CA GLU A 104 15.53 10.52 4.32
C GLU A 104 14.83 10.96 3.02
N ILE A 105 13.95 11.97 3.10
CA ILE A 105 13.16 12.42 1.94
C ILE A 105 14.00 13.26 0.96
N THR A 106 13.73 13.11 -0.33
CA THR A 106 14.37 13.94 -1.36
C THR A 106 13.48 15.15 -1.69
N THR A 107 13.96 16.36 -1.44
CA THR A 107 13.27 17.59 -1.90
C THR A 107 13.45 17.77 -3.41
N LEU A 108 12.37 17.60 -4.18
CA LEU A 108 12.39 17.63 -5.66
C LEU A 108 12.17 19.04 -6.22
N MET A 109 11.29 19.81 -5.59
CA MET A 109 10.96 21.17 -6.01
C MET A 109 10.53 22.01 -4.82
N THR A 110 10.99 23.25 -4.80
CA THR A 110 10.49 24.28 -3.89
C THR A 110 10.10 25.52 -4.71
N PHE A 111 8.88 25.98 -4.49
CA PHE A 111 8.34 27.21 -5.05
C PHE A 111 7.43 27.82 -3.99
N MET A 112 7.35 29.14 -3.85
CA MET A 112 6.68 29.79 -2.71
C MET A 112 5.34 29.13 -2.31
N GLY A 113 5.30 28.43 -1.16
CA GLY A 113 4.11 27.72 -0.66
C GLY A 113 3.81 26.37 -1.32
N TYR A 114 4.74 25.82 -2.09
CA TYR A 114 4.68 24.54 -2.79
C TYR A 114 6.00 23.78 -2.60
N TYR A 115 5.89 22.57 -2.06
CA TYR A 115 7.01 21.65 -1.93
C TYR A 115 6.62 20.31 -2.52
N LEU A 116 7.46 19.77 -3.42
CA LEU A 116 7.33 18.41 -3.95
C LEU A 116 8.44 17.56 -3.35
N LEU A 117 8.08 16.47 -2.70
CA LEU A 117 8.98 15.58 -1.97
C LEU A 117 8.91 14.17 -2.55
N GLY A 118 10.06 13.61 -2.88
CA GLY A 118 10.23 12.25 -3.39
C GLY A 118 10.54 11.28 -2.25
N THR A 119 9.78 10.19 -2.18
CA THR A 119 9.97 9.11 -1.21
C THR A 119 11.13 8.18 -1.59
N GLU A 120 11.43 7.19 -0.74
CA GLU A 120 12.39 6.13 -1.07
C GLU A 120 12.05 5.42 -2.40
N LEU A 121 10.74 5.25 -2.70
CA LEU A 121 10.31 4.70 -3.98
C LEU A 121 10.67 5.62 -5.15
N TYR A 122 10.58 6.95 -4.99
CA TYR A 122 11.07 7.87 -6.02
C TYR A 122 12.54 7.62 -6.30
N ASP A 123 13.38 7.57 -5.26
CA ASP A 123 14.82 7.38 -5.42
C ASP A 123 15.14 6.05 -6.10
N VAL A 124 14.49 4.96 -5.70
CA VAL A 124 14.61 3.65 -6.38
C VAL A 124 14.18 3.74 -7.84
N THR A 125 13.08 4.42 -8.16
CA THR A 125 12.62 4.53 -9.55
C THR A 125 13.57 5.33 -10.44
N MET A 126 14.35 6.25 -9.86
CA MET A 126 15.30 7.12 -10.57
C MET A 126 16.72 6.55 -10.65
N GLN A 127 17.03 5.49 -9.91
CA GLN A 127 18.35 4.84 -9.96
C GLN A 127 18.62 4.12 -11.28
N ASP A 128 19.87 4.19 -11.73
CA ASP A 128 20.36 3.44 -12.89
C ASP A 128 20.70 2.00 -12.50
N PHE A 129 19.84 1.05 -12.88
CA PHE A 129 20.09 -0.37 -12.70
C PHE A 129 20.74 -0.99 -13.93
N LYS A 130 21.73 -1.86 -13.72
CA LYS A 130 22.33 -2.66 -14.80
C LYS A 130 21.41 -3.78 -15.28
N ASP A 131 20.53 -4.27 -14.39
CA ASP A 131 19.55 -5.32 -14.67
C ASP A 131 18.13 -4.81 -14.40
N THR A 132 17.30 -4.84 -15.43
CA THR A 132 15.89 -4.45 -15.35
C THR A 132 15.06 -5.38 -14.47
N THR A 133 15.47 -6.65 -14.32
CA THR A 133 14.79 -7.66 -13.49
C THR A 133 14.99 -7.35 -12.02
N GLU A 134 16.22 -7.00 -11.62
CA GLU A 134 16.55 -6.59 -10.26
C GLU A 134 15.78 -5.32 -9.88
N ARG A 135 15.78 -4.31 -10.75
CA ARG A 135 14.98 -3.08 -10.56
C ARG A 135 13.51 -3.39 -10.33
N ARG A 136 12.96 -4.26 -11.19
CA ARG A 136 11.55 -4.65 -11.10
C ARG A 136 11.27 -5.37 -9.78
N ALA A 137 12.07 -6.37 -9.41
CA ALA A 137 11.88 -7.09 -8.15
C ALA A 137 11.90 -6.17 -6.91
N ILE A 138 12.76 -5.14 -6.91
CA ILE A 138 12.78 -4.15 -5.82
C ILE A 138 11.48 -3.36 -5.81
N ILE A 139 11.06 -2.79 -6.96
CA ILE A 139 9.81 -2.02 -7.06
C ILE A 139 8.60 -2.89 -6.69
N ASP A 140 8.53 -4.12 -7.19
CA ASP A 140 7.47 -5.09 -6.88
C ASP A 140 7.37 -5.30 -5.36
N GLN A 141 8.50 -5.42 -4.65
CA GLN A 141 8.52 -5.55 -3.20
C GLN A 141 7.92 -4.33 -2.48
N TYR A 142 8.19 -3.10 -2.95
CA TYR A 142 7.56 -1.89 -2.39
C TYR A 142 6.03 -1.95 -2.47
N PHE A 143 5.51 -2.39 -3.61
CA PHE A 143 4.06 -2.51 -3.80
C PHE A 143 3.49 -3.68 -2.99
N GLU A 144 4.16 -4.83 -2.95
CA GLU A 144 3.72 -5.98 -2.15
C GLU A 144 3.65 -5.62 -0.66
N ASP A 145 4.70 -5.01 -0.11
CA ASP A 145 4.74 -4.60 1.29
C ASP A 145 3.68 -3.53 1.62
N ALA A 146 3.36 -2.68 0.64
CA ALA A 146 2.34 -1.64 0.77
C ALA A 146 0.91 -2.07 0.42
N GLY A 147 0.69 -3.36 0.14
CA GLY A 147 -0.65 -3.89 -0.15
C GLY A 147 -1.20 -3.48 -1.52
N GLY A 148 -0.31 -3.23 -2.48
CA GLY A 148 -0.62 -2.91 -3.88
C GLY A 148 -0.61 -1.41 -4.23
N LYS A 149 -0.47 -0.52 -3.24
CA LYS A 149 -0.49 0.94 -3.41
C LYS A 149 0.72 1.57 -2.73
N ALA A 150 1.39 2.49 -3.38
CA ALA A 150 2.55 3.19 -2.81
C ALA A 150 2.50 4.69 -3.10
N VAL A 151 3.19 5.49 -2.28
CA VAL A 151 3.43 6.90 -2.58
C VAL A 151 4.82 7.02 -3.18
N ARG A 152 4.93 7.52 -4.40
CA ARG A 152 6.22 7.83 -5.01
C ARG A 152 6.69 9.23 -4.63
N GLU A 153 5.80 10.21 -4.75
CA GLU A 153 6.05 11.61 -4.41
C GLU A 153 4.80 12.20 -3.74
N PHE A 154 4.98 13.22 -2.91
CA PHE A 154 3.88 13.91 -2.24
C PHE A 154 4.13 15.42 -2.18
N MET A 155 3.06 16.18 -1.98
CA MET A 155 3.11 17.63 -2.05
C MET A 155 2.75 18.27 -0.70
N ILE A 156 3.38 19.40 -0.40
CA ILE A 156 2.97 20.32 0.66
C ILE A 156 2.53 21.62 -0.02
N LEU A 157 1.28 22.01 0.20
CA LEU A 157 0.64 23.14 -0.46
C LEU A 157 0.18 24.17 0.57
N GLU A 158 0.37 25.45 0.29
CA GLU A 158 -0.09 26.57 1.12
C GLU A 158 -0.62 27.71 0.23
N GLY A 159 -1.56 28.50 0.76
CA GLY A 159 -2.10 29.67 0.08
C GLY A 159 -2.91 29.28 -1.16
N GLU A 160 -2.67 29.94 -2.29
CA GLU A 160 -3.44 29.72 -3.51
C GLU A 160 -3.30 28.29 -4.05
N MET A 161 -2.13 27.66 -3.92
CA MET A 161 -1.93 26.27 -4.37
C MET A 161 -2.79 25.29 -3.57
N ALA A 162 -2.89 25.50 -2.24
CA ALA A 162 -3.76 24.72 -1.38
C ALA A 162 -5.25 24.95 -1.71
N LYS A 163 -5.63 26.20 -1.98
CA LYS A 163 -7.00 26.56 -2.37
C LYS A 163 -7.41 25.88 -3.67
N GLU A 164 -6.58 25.93 -4.71
CA GLU A 164 -6.89 25.32 -5.99
C GLU A 164 -7.11 23.81 -5.87
N ASP A 165 -6.26 23.11 -5.12
CA ASP A 165 -6.39 21.66 -4.89
C ASP A 165 -7.67 21.33 -4.11
N ILE A 166 -7.96 22.06 -3.02
CA ILE A 166 -9.08 21.75 -2.12
C ILE A 166 -10.45 22.17 -2.67
N VAL A 167 -10.53 23.29 -3.39
CA VAL A 167 -11.79 23.78 -3.98
C VAL A 167 -12.28 22.81 -5.04
N SER A 168 -11.35 22.17 -5.78
CA SER A 168 -11.70 21.14 -6.76
C SER A 168 -12.42 19.94 -6.14
N ILE A 169 -12.14 19.64 -4.86
CA ILE A 169 -12.68 18.49 -4.13
C ILE A 169 -13.92 18.86 -3.32
N PHE A 170 -13.86 19.95 -2.55
CA PHE A 170 -14.87 20.28 -1.53
C PHE A 170 -15.80 21.42 -1.93
N GLY A 171 -15.51 22.14 -3.02
CA GLY A 171 -16.27 23.33 -3.44
C GLY A 171 -16.20 24.51 -2.46
N LYS A 172 -15.24 24.48 -1.53
CA LYS A 172 -14.98 25.55 -0.55
C LYS A 172 -13.49 25.65 -0.25
N GLU A 173 -13.04 26.83 0.18
CA GLU A 173 -11.67 27.06 0.60
C GLU A 173 -11.41 26.49 2.00
N LEU A 174 -10.19 25.98 2.20
CA LEU A 174 -9.59 25.75 3.51
C LEU A 174 -8.39 26.67 3.63
N GLU A 175 -8.38 27.57 4.61
CA GLU A 175 -7.21 28.40 4.94
C GLU A 175 -6.21 27.59 5.77
N LYS A 176 -5.71 26.49 5.21
CA LYS A 176 -4.78 25.55 5.84
C LYS A 176 -3.67 25.14 4.88
N THR A 177 -2.55 24.70 5.43
CA THR A 177 -1.53 23.98 4.67
C THR A 177 -2.02 22.55 4.43
N LEU A 178 -1.85 22.05 3.22
CA LEU A 178 -2.23 20.68 2.85
C LEU A 178 -0.99 19.82 2.64
N ILE A 179 -1.08 18.56 3.05
CA ILE A 179 -0.12 17.51 2.77
C ILE A 179 -0.85 16.48 1.92
N VAL A 180 -0.50 16.40 0.64
CA VAL A 180 -1.20 15.63 -0.38
C VAL A 180 -0.36 14.43 -0.77
N PHE A 181 -0.77 13.24 -0.33
CA PHE A 181 -0.19 11.97 -0.72
C PHE A 181 -0.99 11.38 -1.87
N GLU A 182 -0.37 11.22 -3.03
CA GLU A 182 -0.97 10.53 -4.18
C GLU A 182 -0.44 9.10 -4.27
N PHE A 183 -1.37 8.15 -4.39
CA PHE A 183 -1.06 6.75 -4.56
C PHE A 183 -0.89 6.41 -6.03
N ILE A 184 0.17 5.66 -6.30
CA ILE A 184 0.32 4.91 -7.54
C ILE A 184 -0.03 3.46 -7.27
N ASP A 185 -0.62 2.81 -8.28
CA ASP A 185 -0.95 1.39 -8.26
C ASP A 185 0.14 0.60 -9.00
N TYR A 186 0.36 -0.64 -8.57
CA TYR A 186 1.34 -1.56 -9.18
C TYR A 186 1.16 -1.79 -10.69
N TYR A 187 -0.05 -1.54 -11.21
CA TYR A 187 -0.44 -1.85 -12.60
C TYR A 187 -0.36 -0.67 -13.58
N MET A 188 0.25 0.45 -13.20
CA MET A 188 0.42 1.62 -14.08
C MET A 188 1.85 1.78 -14.61
#